data_AF-A0A7C5U376-F1
#
_entry.id   AF-A0A7C5U376-F1
#
_cell.length_a   1.000
_cell.length_b   1.000
_cell.length_c   1.000
_cell.angle_alpha   90.00
_cell.angle_beta   90.00
_cell.angle_gamma   90.00
#
_symmetry.space_group_name_H-M   'P 1'
#
loop_
_entity.id
_entity.type
_entity.pdbx_description
1 polymer ?
#
loop_
_entity_poly.entity_id
_entity_poly.type
_entity_poly.pdbx_seq_one_letter_code
_entity_poly.pdbx_strand_id
1 'polypeptide(L)'
;MLLLLGDLVCERLKSRYTIDLEDFVAPRLRGVSLFEFIVAVVLSQNTSDRNAWRAYSNLKSRLGEITPEKVLALKPEELAEIIRPAGMHYTRAQKLLELAKIFSERDVERLLEETVKSSGVEEARRVLLELPGVGFKTADVVLLMYFNQPVFPVDTHITRITLKLGFTRRRDYEEVGSFWMRSTSPGKYLELHLLLIEHGREVCKARRPLCSECVLADMCEYYRSKK
;
A
#
# COMPACT_ATOMS: atom_id res chain seq x y z
N MET A 1 27.32 5.84 16.41
CA MET A 1 26.44 6.45 15.39
C MET A 1 25.02 6.31 15.91
N LEU A 2 24.32 7.41 16.21
CA LEU A 2 22.93 7.35 16.67
C LEU A 2 22.08 6.87 15.48
N LEU A 3 21.39 5.73 15.64
CA LEU A 3 20.43 5.26 14.66
C LEU A 3 19.28 6.27 14.56
N LEU A 4 18.78 6.51 13.34
CA LEU A 4 17.54 7.26 13.16
C LEU A 4 16.39 6.53 13.89
N LEU A 5 15.43 7.28 14.43
CA LEU A 5 14.36 6.70 15.25
C LEU A 5 13.54 5.63 14.50
N GLY A 6 13.21 5.88 13.24
CA GLY A 6 12.50 4.93 12.38
C GLY A 6 13.35 3.71 12.02
N ASP A 7 14.67 3.88 11.84
CA ASP A 7 15.59 2.74 11.68
C ASP A 7 15.60 1.86 12.94
N LEU A 8 15.61 2.45 14.14
CA LEU A 8 15.52 1.71 15.40
C LEU A 8 14.18 0.96 15.52
N VAL A 9 13.07 1.59 15.13
CA VAL A 9 11.75 0.91 15.08
C VAL A 9 11.81 -0.27 14.12
N CYS A 10 12.40 -0.10 12.93
CA CYS A 10 12.56 -1.16 11.96
C CYS A 10 13.31 -2.37 12.58
N GLU A 11 14.48 -2.15 13.18
CA GLU A 11 15.24 -3.24 13.81
C GLU A 11 14.49 -3.96 14.93
N ARG A 12 13.75 -3.22 15.76
CA ARG A 12 12.94 -3.82 16.82
C ARG A 12 11.79 -4.65 16.28
N LEU A 13 11.12 -4.20 15.23
CA LEU A 13 10.07 -4.97 14.58
C LEU A 13 10.63 -6.24 13.93
N LYS A 14 11.81 -6.18 13.31
CA LYS A 14 12.51 -7.36 12.74
C LYS A 14 12.88 -8.42 13.77
N SER A 15 13.11 -8.02 15.02
CA SER A 15 13.35 -8.98 16.12
C SER A 15 12.13 -9.86 16.44
N ARG A 16 10.92 -9.45 16.01
CA ARG A 16 9.67 -10.18 16.25
C ARG A 16 9.07 -10.79 14.99
N TYR A 17 9.19 -10.12 13.85
CA TYR A 17 8.53 -10.50 12.62
C TYR A 17 9.54 -10.87 11.55
N THR A 18 9.27 -11.96 10.85
CA THR A 18 9.87 -12.27 9.55
C THR A 18 8.81 -11.98 8.50
N ILE A 19 9.09 -11.04 7.59
CA ILE A 19 8.15 -10.66 6.54
C ILE A 19 8.36 -11.59 5.34
N ASP A 20 7.32 -12.32 4.97
CA ASP A 20 7.23 -12.94 3.64
C ASP A 20 6.52 -11.96 2.70
N LEU A 21 7.14 -11.66 1.57
CA LEU A 21 6.55 -10.75 0.59
C LEU A 21 5.33 -11.37 -0.12
N GLU A 22 5.22 -12.69 -0.12
CA GLU A 22 4.06 -13.41 -0.68
C GLU A 22 2.78 -13.21 0.13
N ASP A 23 2.89 -12.79 1.40
CA ASP A 23 1.76 -12.47 2.26
C ASP A 23 1.08 -11.15 1.90
N PHE A 24 1.71 -10.33 1.06
CA PHE A 24 1.23 -9.01 0.65
C PHE A 24 1.00 -8.94 -0.85
N VAL A 25 -0.16 -8.42 -1.27
CA VAL A 25 -0.53 -8.42 -2.70
C VAL A 25 0.44 -7.64 -3.58
N ALA A 26 0.82 -6.42 -3.18
CA ALA A 26 1.64 -5.56 -4.03
C ALA A 26 3.11 -6.05 -4.17
N PRO A 27 3.83 -6.40 -3.07
CA PRO A 27 5.19 -6.93 -3.16
C PRO A 27 5.33 -8.23 -3.97
N ARG A 28 4.26 -9.03 -4.05
CA ARG A 28 4.20 -10.27 -4.82
C ARG A 28 4.22 -10.06 -6.34
N LEU A 29 3.78 -8.90 -6.82
CA LEU A 29 3.58 -8.63 -8.25
C LEU A 29 4.79 -7.98 -8.92
N ARG A 30 5.94 -8.66 -8.87
CA ARG A 30 7.16 -8.19 -9.53
C ARG A 30 7.14 -8.49 -11.03
N GLY A 31 7.51 -7.50 -11.85
CA GLY A 31 7.68 -7.67 -13.31
C GLY A 31 6.38 -7.73 -14.11
N VAL A 32 5.22 -7.44 -13.52
CA VAL A 32 3.96 -7.22 -14.25
C VAL A 32 3.91 -5.79 -14.80
N SER A 33 2.99 -5.50 -15.72
CA SER A 33 2.76 -4.14 -16.23
C SER A 33 2.19 -3.21 -15.16
N LEU A 34 2.31 -1.89 -15.37
CA LEU A 34 1.78 -0.90 -14.42
C LEU A 34 0.26 -1.05 -14.26
N PHE A 35 -0.45 -1.31 -15.36
CA PHE A 35 -1.90 -1.53 -15.33
C PHE A 35 -2.26 -2.70 -14.43
N GLU A 36 -1.62 -3.86 -14.62
CA GLU A 36 -1.86 -5.05 -13.82
C GLU A 36 -1.52 -4.81 -12.34
N PHE A 37 -0.43 -4.09 -12.07
CA PHE A 37 -0.03 -3.72 -10.71
C PHE A 37 -1.10 -2.84 -10.03
N ILE A 38 -1.57 -1.78 -10.69
CA ILE A 38 -2.62 -0.89 -10.15
C ILE A 38 -3.92 -1.65 -9.91
N VAL A 39 -4.34 -2.52 -10.84
CA VAL A 39 -5.52 -3.38 -10.67
C VAL A 39 -5.43 -4.16 -9.35
N ALA A 40 -4.30 -4.81 -9.09
CA ALA A 40 -4.12 -5.58 -7.86
C ALA A 40 -4.11 -4.72 -6.60
N VAL A 41 -3.46 -3.53 -6.64
CA VAL A 41 -3.47 -2.61 -5.49
C VAL A 41 -4.88 -2.10 -5.21
N VAL A 42 -5.67 -1.78 -6.24
CA VAL A 42 -7.09 -1.38 -6.10
C VAL A 42 -7.92 -2.51 -5.49
N LEU A 43 -7.70 -3.76 -5.91
CA LEU A 43 -8.36 -4.93 -5.31
C LEU A 43 -8.00 -5.13 -3.83
N SER A 44 -6.82 -4.69 -3.38
CA SER A 44 -6.37 -4.78 -1.97
C SER A 44 -7.00 -3.75 -1.02
N GLN A 45 -7.64 -2.71 -1.55
CA GLN A 45 -8.14 -1.60 -0.73
C GLN A 45 -9.28 -2.04 0.20
N ASN A 46 -9.16 -1.86 1.51
CA ASN A 46 -10.20 -2.21 2.50
C ASN A 46 -10.63 -3.68 2.45
N THR A 47 -9.70 -4.60 2.20
CA THR A 47 -9.92 -6.05 2.28
C THR A 47 -8.67 -6.73 2.80
N SER A 48 -8.73 -8.04 3.07
CA SER A 48 -7.54 -8.81 3.46
C SER A 48 -6.70 -9.17 2.24
N ASP A 49 -5.38 -9.33 2.42
CA ASP A 49 -4.47 -9.78 1.35
C ASP A 49 -4.95 -11.10 0.75
N ARG A 50 -5.44 -12.04 1.57
CA ARG A 50 -6.04 -13.31 1.11
C ARG A 50 -7.21 -13.10 0.14
N ASN A 51 -8.13 -12.20 0.46
CA ASN A 51 -9.31 -11.94 -0.35
C ASN A 51 -8.97 -11.18 -1.64
N ALA A 52 -8.07 -10.20 -1.53
CA ALA A 52 -7.55 -9.48 -2.68
C ALA A 52 -6.79 -10.40 -3.64
N TRP A 53 -5.91 -11.26 -3.12
CA TRP A 53 -5.18 -12.24 -3.90
C TRP A 53 -6.12 -13.22 -4.61
N ARG A 54 -7.19 -13.68 -3.93
CA ARG A 54 -8.19 -14.55 -4.55
C ARG A 54 -8.91 -13.85 -5.72
N ALA A 55 -9.30 -12.58 -5.56
CA ALA A 55 -9.93 -11.81 -6.63
C ALA A 55 -8.98 -11.58 -7.81
N TYR A 56 -7.73 -11.20 -7.54
CA TYR A 56 -6.68 -11.04 -8.55
C TYR A 56 -6.44 -12.36 -9.30
N SER A 57 -6.29 -13.48 -8.58
CA SER A 57 -6.07 -14.81 -9.17
C SER A 57 -7.24 -15.23 -10.06
N ASN A 58 -8.48 -15.04 -9.61
CA ASN A 58 -9.66 -15.32 -10.43
C ASN A 58 -9.65 -14.51 -11.74
N LEU A 59 -9.32 -13.21 -11.65
CA LEU A 59 -9.27 -12.33 -12.82
C LEU A 59 -8.15 -12.75 -13.78
N LYS A 60 -6.95 -13.02 -13.27
CA LYS A 60 -5.82 -13.52 -14.06
C LYS A 60 -6.15 -14.85 -14.73
N SER A 61 -6.76 -15.80 -14.02
CA SER A 61 -7.18 -17.08 -14.60
C SER A 61 -8.23 -16.91 -15.71
N ARG A 62 -9.17 -15.96 -15.55
CA ARG A 62 -10.21 -15.69 -16.54
C ARG A 62 -9.67 -15.04 -17.82
N LEU A 63 -8.66 -14.17 -17.71
CA LEU A 63 -8.13 -13.36 -18.82
C LEU A 63 -6.82 -13.92 -19.41
N GLY A 64 -6.13 -14.81 -18.68
CA GLY A 64 -4.75 -15.23 -18.93
C GLY A 64 -3.72 -14.15 -18.58
N GLU A 65 -3.97 -12.93 -19.03
CA GLU A 65 -3.19 -11.73 -18.76
C GLU A 65 -4.13 -10.56 -18.48
N ILE A 66 -3.80 -9.71 -17.51
CA ILE A 66 -4.63 -8.57 -17.14
C ILE A 66 -4.16 -7.36 -17.95
N THR A 67 -4.70 -7.22 -19.16
CA THR A 67 -4.48 -6.05 -20.03
C THR A 67 -5.72 -5.15 -20.08
N PRO A 68 -5.59 -3.86 -20.42
CA PRO A 68 -6.72 -2.95 -20.54
C PRO A 68 -7.81 -3.48 -21.47
N GLU A 69 -7.43 -3.99 -22.64
CA GLU A 69 -8.35 -4.48 -23.68
C GLU A 69 -9.14 -5.70 -23.18
N LYS A 70 -8.46 -6.61 -22.49
CA LYS A 70 -9.07 -7.82 -21.93
C LYS A 70 -10.04 -7.50 -20.79
N VAL A 71 -9.72 -6.51 -19.97
CA VAL A 71 -10.63 -6.03 -18.92
C VAL A 71 -11.86 -5.36 -19.54
N LEU A 72 -11.69 -4.52 -20.57
CA LEU A 72 -12.79 -3.85 -21.28
C LEU A 72 -13.71 -4.83 -22.04
N ALA A 73 -13.21 -6.00 -22.42
CA ALA A 73 -14.02 -7.04 -23.07
C ALA A 73 -14.99 -7.76 -22.12
N LEU A 74 -14.82 -7.63 -20.80
CA LEU A 74 -15.72 -8.21 -19.81
C LEU A 74 -16.98 -7.35 -19.65
N LYS A 75 -18.13 -8.00 -19.44
CA LYS A 75 -19.32 -7.29 -18.98
C LYS A 75 -19.11 -6.79 -17.54
N PRO A 76 -19.63 -5.61 -17.15
CA PRO A 76 -19.47 -5.09 -15.79
C PRO A 76 -19.89 -6.08 -14.70
N GLU A 77 -20.98 -6.81 -14.90
CA GLU A 77 -21.50 -7.79 -13.95
C GLU A 77 -20.59 -9.02 -13.87
N GLU A 78 -20.03 -9.47 -15.00
CA GLU A 78 -19.08 -10.57 -15.05
C GLU A 78 -17.80 -10.20 -14.27
N LEU A 79 -17.25 -9.01 -14.53
CA LEU A 79 -16.08 -8.52 -13.80
C LEU A 79 -16.36 -8.41 -12.30
N ALA A 80 -17.52 -7.89 -11.91
CA ALA A 80 -17.92 -7.77 -10.52
C ALA A 80 -17.98 -9.15 -9.82
N GLU A 81 -18.54 -10.17 -10.47
CA GLU A 81 -18.58 -11.52 -9.91
C GLU A 81 -17.19 -12.15 -9.75
N ILE A 82 -16.31 -11.98 -10.74
CA ILE A 82 -14.92 -12.49 -10.69
C ILE A 82 -14.17 -11.93 -9.48
N ILE A 83 -14.31 -10.62 -9.24
CA ILE A 83 -13.60 -9.90 -8.17
C ILE A 83 -14.36 -9.84 -6.85
N ARG A 84 -15.54 -10.46 -6.77
CA ARG A 84 -16.41 -10.52 -5.58
C ARG A 84 -15.68 -10.84 -4.28
N PRO A 85 -14.70 -11.77 -4.22
CA PRO A 85 -13.99 -12.08 -2.98
C PRO A 85 -13.37 -10.87 -2.29
N ALA A 86 -12.96 -9.85 -3.05
CA ALA A 86 -12.29 -8.69 -2.49
C ALA A 86 -13.27 -7.67 -1.87
N GLY A 87 -14.59 -7.80 -2.09
CA GLY A 87 -15.62 -6.88 -1.58
C GLY A 87 -15.81 -5.63 -2.45
N MET A 88 -16.89 -4.87 -2.21
CA MET A 88 -17.26 -3.64 -2.97
C MET A 88 -17.21 -3.83 -4.49
N HIS A 89 -17.59 -5.02 -4.95
CA HIS A 89 -17.22 -5.53 -6.26
C HIS A 89 -17.87 -4.77 -7.42
N TYR A 90 -19.11 -4.29 -7.28
CA TYR A 90 -19.72 -3.43 -8.30
C TYR A 90 -18.96 -2.12 -8.50
N THR A 91 -18.69 -1.39 -7.41
CA THR A 91 -17.94 -0.13 -7.46
C THR A 91 -16.51 -0.34 -7.93
N ARG A 92 -15.87 -1.46 -7.55
CA ARG A 92 -14.53 -1.78 -8.04
C ARG A 92 -14.52 -2.17 -9.51
N ALA A 93 -15.48 -2.97 -9.98
CA ALA A 93 -15.59 -3.32 -11.38
C ALA A 93 -15.72 -2.08 -12.27
N GLN A 94 -16.57 -1.13 -11.87
CA GLN A 94 -16.68 0.18 -12.54
C GLN A 94 -15.33 0.91 -12.60
N LYS A 95 -14.64 1.07 -11.47
CA LYS A 95 -13.31 1.70 -11.42
C LYS A 95 -12.26 0.99 -12.27
N LEU A 96 -12.26 -0.35 -12.29
CA LEU A 96 -11.32 -1.12 -13.10
C LEU A 96 -11.60 -0.95 -14.60
N LEU A 97 -12.86 -0.84 -15.02
CA LEU A 97 -13.23 -0.54 -16.40
C LEU A 97 -12.83 0.89 -16.80
N GLU A 98 -13.03 1.87 -15.91
CA GLU A 98 -12.58 3.25 -16.13
C GLU A 98 -11.05 3.34 -16.25
N LEU A 99 -10.32 2.67 -15.35
CA LEU A 99 -8.87 2.53 -15.44
C LEU A 99 -8.46 1.88 -16.78
N ALA A 100 -9.08 0.76 -17.13
CA ALA A 100 -8.78 0.06 -18.38
C ALA A 100 -9.01 0.95 -19.61
N LYS A 101 -10.09 1.74 -19.60
CA LYS A 101 -10.34 2.71 -20.67
C LYS A 101 -9.20 3.72 -20.80
N ILE A 102 -8.78 4.34 -19.69
CA ILE A 102 -7.69 5.33 -19.69
C ILE A 102 -6.39 4.71 -20.22
N PHE A 103 -6.04 3.50 -19.76
CA PHE A 103 -4.82 2.82 -20.20
C PHE A 103 -4.89 2.31 -21.64
N SER A 104 -6.09 2.05 -22.19
CA SER A 104 -6.26 1.70 -23.61
C SER A 104 -6.14 2.90 -24.55
N GLU A 105 -6.43 4.10 -24.05
CA GLU A 105 -6.41 5.35 -24.83
C GLU A 105 -5.10 6.14 -24.69
N ARG A 106 -4.33 5.88 -23.62
CA ARG A 106 -3.13 6.63 -23.26
C ARG A 106 -2.03 5.69 -22.76
N ASP A 107 -0.79 5.98 -23.14
CA ASP A 107 0.39 5.34 -22.57
C ASP A 107 0.72 5.95 -21.19
N VAL A 108 -0.08 5.57 -20.18
CA VAL A 108 0.03 6.07 -18.80
C VAL A 108 1.35 5.65 -18.16
N GLU A 109 1.85 4.45 -18.49
CA GLU A 109 3.10 3.94 -17.93
C GLU A 109 4.29 4.78 -18.40
N ARG A 110 4.41 5.02 -19.71
CA ARG A 110 5.44 5.91 -20.24
C ARG A 110 5.32 7.33 -19.68
N LEU A 111 4.11 7.87 -19.60
CA LEU A 111 3.89 9.20 -19.01
C LEU A 111 4.44 9.27 -17.58
N LEU A 112 4.16 8.26 -16.75
CA LEU A 112 4.65 8.22 -15.38
C LEU A 112 6.16 8.02 -15.30
N GLU A 113 6.75 7.17 -16.14
CA GLU A 113 8.20 7.03 -16.23
C GLU A 113 8.90 8.36 -16.56
N GLU A 114 8.39 9.08 -17.57
CA GLU A 114 8.90 10.39 -17.98
C GLU A 114 8.70 11.43 -16.88
N THR A 115 7.54 11.42 -16.21
CA THR A 115 7.21 12.34 -15.11
C THR A 115 8.13 12.12 -13.91
N VAL A 116 8.36 10.87 -13.50
CA VAL A 116 9.27 10.52 -12.40
C VAL A 116 10.68 11.01 -12.71
N LYS A 117 11.16 10.84 -13.95
CA LYS A 117 12.52 11.25 -14.36
C LYS A 117 12.68 12.77 -14.48
N SER A 118 11.68 13.47 -14.98
CA SER A 118 11.81 14.90 -15.37
C SER A 118 11.25 15.88 -14.34
N SER A 119 10.14 15.53 -13.70
CA SER A 119 9.38 16.42 -12.81
C SER A 119 9.35 15.93 -11.36
N GLY A 120 9.75 14.68 -11.13
CA GLY A 120 9.95 14.09 -9.81
C GLY A 120 8.69 13.49 -9.19
N VAL A 121 8.86 13.02 -7.96
CA VAL A 121 7.89 12.18 -7.23
C VAL A 121 6.55 12.90 -6.98
N GLU A 122 6.58 14.19 -6.65
CA GLU A 122 5.36 14.95 -6.33
C GLU A 122 4.45 15.12 -7.55
N GLU A 123 5.03 15.37 -8.73
CA GLU A 123 4.24 15.44 -9.98
C GLU A 123 3.74 14.06 -10.38
N ALA A 124 4.56 13.01 -10.27
CA ALA A 124 4.13 11.64 -10.54
C ALA A 124 2.99 11.21 -9.61
N ARG A 125 3.01 11.64 -8.34
CA ARG A 125 1.89 11.44 -7.40
C ARG A 125 0.63 12.16 -7.89
N ARG A 126 0.73 13.41 -8.34
CA ARG A 126 -0.42 14.16 -8.91
C ARG A 126 -1.05 13.41 -10.08
N VAL A 127 -0.24 12.96 -11.03
CA VAL A 127 -0.72 12.16 -12.17
C VAL A 127 -1.41 10.87 -11.70
N LEU A 128 -0.84 10.15 -10.74
CA LEU A 128 -1.46 8.94 -10.18
C LEU A 128 -2.81 9.23 -9.50
N LEU A 129 -2.94 10.37 -8.81
CA LEU A 129 -4.18 10.75 -8.12
C LEU A 129 -5.34 11.08 -9.07
N GLU A 130 -5.06 11.33 -10.35
CA GLU A 130 -6.10 11.49 -11.38
C GLU A 130 -6.73 10.16 -11.80
N LEU A 131 -6.08 9.02 -11.48
CA LEU A 131 -6.55 7.70 -11.89
C LEU A 131 -7.73 7.22 -11.02
N PRO A 132 -8.81 6.65 -11.62
CA PRO A 132 -9.95 6.15 -10.88
C PRO A 132 -9.57 5.11 -9.82
N GLY A 133 -9.99 5.35 -8.58
CA GLY A 133 -9.69 4.46 -7.47
C GLY A 133 -8.28 4.57 -6.90
N VAL A 134 -7.44 5.48 -7.38
CA VAL A 134 -6.11 5.75 -6.83
C VAL A 134 -6.17 6.94 -5.88
N GLY A 135 -6.01 6.67 -4.58
CA GLY A 135 -5.79 7.71 -3.55
C GLY A 135 -4.32 7.75 -3.10
N PHE A 136 -3.98 8.68 -2.20
CA PHE A 136 -2.61 8.91 -1.71
C PHE A 136 -1.82 7.64 -1.37
N LYS A 137 -2.40 6.74 -0.55
CA LYS A 137 -1.75 5.46 -0.22
C LYS A 137 -1.46 4.60 -1.44
N THR A 138 -2.39 4.54 -2.39
CA THR A 138 -2.23 3.72 -3.60
C THR A 138 -1.16 4.33 -4.51
N ALA A 139 -1.18 5.65 -4.69
CA ALA A 139 -0.16 6.37 -5.44
C ALA A 139 1.24 6.12 -4.85
N ASP A 140 1.40 6.26 -3.54
CA ASP A 140 2.71 6.02 -2.91
C ASP A 140 3.13 4.54 -2.94
N VAL A 141 2.19 3.58 -2.90
CA VAL A 141 2.53 2.16 -3.12
C VAL A 141 3.08 1.93 -4.52
N VAL A 142 2.46 2.53 -5.54
CA VAL A 142 2.96 2.46 -6.93
C VAL A 142 4.33 3.11 -7.03
N LEU A 143 4.51 4.31 -6.48
CA LEU A 143 5.79 5.02 -6.51
C LEU A 143 6.89 4.23 -5.79
N LEU A 144 6.63 3.70 -4.59
CA LEU A 144 7.61 2.94 -3.81
C LEU A 144 7.94 1.59 -4.45
N MET A 145 6.93 0.81 -4.84
CA MET A 145 7.11 -0.61 -5.17
C MET A 145 7.26 -0.87 -6.68
N TYR A 146 6.67 -0.03 -7.54
CA TYR A 146 6.78 -0.14 -9.00
C TYR A 146 7.92 0.73 -9.53
N PHE A 147 7.94 2.02 -9.17
CA PHE A 147 8.93 2.98 -9.67
C PHE A 147 10.17 3.12 -8.77
N ASN A 148 10.26 2.35 -7.69
CA ASN A 148 11.37 2.36 -6.73
C ASN A 148 11.73 3.77 -6.21
N GLN A 149 10.72 4.62 -6.03
CA GLN A 149 10.88 5.98 -5.52
C GLN A 149 10.83 6.01 -4.00
N PRO A 150 11.65 6.84 -3.32
CA PRO A 150 11.75 6.87 -1.86
C PRO A 150 10.57 7.64 -1.24
N VAL A 151 9.37 7.08 -1.32
CA VAL A 151 8.17 7.54 -0.62
C VAL A 151 7.72 6.53 0.42
N PHE A 152 6.99 6.99 1.43
CA PHE A 152 6.50 6.13 2.51
C PHE A 152 4.97 6.05 2.50
N PRO A 153 4.37 4.97 1.95
CA PRO A 153 2.93 4.82 1.93
C PRO A 153 2.37 4.69 3.34
N VAL A 154 1.37 5.51 3.68
CA VAL A 154 0.75 5.50 5.00
C VAL A 154 -0.63 4.84 4.93
N ASP A 155 -0.84 3.84 5.77
CA ASP A 155 -2.12 3.19 5.92
C ASP A 155 -2.70 3.41 7.33
N THR A 156 -3.89 2.85 7.58
CA THR A 156 -4.56 3.02 8.88
C THR A 156 -3.82 2.35 10.05
N HIS A 157 -3.03 1.30 9.79
CA HIS A 157 -2.17 0.66 10.78
C HIS A 157 -1.02 1.60 11.16
N ILE A 158 -0.29 2.11 10.16
CA ILE A 158 0.84 3.04 10.31
C ILE A 158 0.39 4.32 11.01
N THR A 159 -0.69 4.97 10.57
CA THR A 159 -1.22 6.18 11.22
C THR A 159 -1.52 5.92 12.70
N ARG A 160 -2.21 4.81 13.01
CA ARG A 160 -2.55 4.46 14.40
C ARG A 160 -1.31 4.21 15.26
N ILE A 161 -0.35 3.45 14.74
CA ILE A 161 0.90 3.14 15.46
C ILE A 161 1.65 4.44 15.73
N THR A 162 1.83 5.29 14.72
CA THR A 162 2.55 6.57 14.84
C THR A 162 1.94 7.46 15.91
N LEU A 163 0.60 7.60 15.93
CA LEU A 163 -0.11 8.36 16.95
C LEU A 163 0.02 7.75 18.35
N LYS A 164 -0.07 6.42 18.49
CA LYS A 164 0.06 5.73 19.79
C LYS A 164 1.49 5.79 20.34
N LEU A 165 2.49 5.77 19.48
CA LEU A 165 3.88 5.95 19.88
C LEU A 165 4.15 7.38 20.37
N GLY A 166 3.31 8.35 19.97
CA GLY A 166 3.49 9.76 20.31
C GLY A 166 4.44 10.49 19.36
N PHE A 167 4.74 9.90 18.20
CA PHE A 167 5.69 10.45 17.22
C PHE A 167 5.14 11.63 16.44
N THR A 168 3.82 11.71 16.29
CA THR A 168 3.10 12.90 15.86
C THR A 168 1.75 12.99 16.59
N ARG A 169 1.20 14.20 16.67
CA ARG A 169 -0.16 14.46 17.16
C ARG A 169 -1.17 14.57 16.03
N ARG A 170 -0.70 14.80 14.80
CA ARG A 170 -1.57 15.00 13.65
C ARG A 170 -1.79 13.68 12.92
N ARG A 171 -3.02 13.47 12.47
CA ARG A 171 -3.44 12.25 11.74
C ARG A 171 -3.23 12.37 10.23
N ASP A 172 -2.96 13.56 9.73
CA ASP A 172 -2.89 13.78 8.29
C ASP A 172 -1.81 12.92 7.63
N TYR A 173 -2.12 12.46 6.42
CA TYR A 173 -1.33 11.49 5.67
C TYR A 173 0.11 11.99 5.47
N GLU A 174 0.23 13.27 5.10
CA GLU A 174 1.49 13.93 4.80
C GLU A 174 2.39 14.06 6.04
N GLU A 175 1.85 14.45 7.20
CA GLU A 175 2.63 14.54 8.45
C GLU A 175 3.16 13.17 8.88
N VAL A 176 2.31 12.13 8.83
CA VAL A 176 2.72 10.77 9.19
C VAL A 176 3.78 10.25 8.21
N GLY A 177 3.58 10.44 6.90
CA GLY A 177 4.53 10.01 5.88
C GLY A 177 5.86 10.74 6.01
N SER A 178 5.81 12.06 6.19
CA SER A 178 7.00 12.91 6.36
C SER A 178 7.78 12.56 7.62
N PHE A 179 7.10 12.21 8.72
CA PHE A 179 7.77 11.71 9.92
C PHE A 179 8.60 10.46 9.62
N TRP A 180 8.00 9.45 8.97
CA TRP A 180 8.71 8.20 8.65
C TRP A 180 9.84 8.40 7.65
N MET A 181 9.65 9.25 6.64
CA MET A 181 10.70 9.58 5.67
C MET A 181 11.89 10.32 6.32
N ARG A 182 11.65 11.26 7.25
CA ARG A 182 12.74 11.96 7.94
C ARG A 182 13.47 11.09 8.96
N SER A 183 12.82 10.04 9.47
CA SER A 183 13.33 9.22 10.58
C SER A 183 13.80 7.84 10.15
N THR A 184 13.75 7.50 8.86
CA THR A 184 14.11 6.16 8.35
C THR A 184 15.03 6.31 7.15
N SER A 185 16.03 5.45 7.04
CA SER A 185 16.86 5.37 5.85
C SER A 185 16.02 4.93 4.63
N PRO A 186 16.12 5.59 3.45
CA PRO A 186 15.24 5.31 2.29
C PRO A 186 15.17 3.85 1.85
N GLY A 187 16.30 3.13 1.91
CA GLY A 187 16.35 1.70 1.57
C GLY A 187 15.53 0.78 2.49
N LYS A 188 15.05 1.28 3.64
CA LYS A 188 14.23 0.52 4.59
C LYS A 188 12.73 0.82 4.48
N TYR A 189 12.29 1.72 3.59
CA TYR A 189 10.88 2.14 3.55
C TYR A 189 9.92 0.98 3.29
N LEU A 190 10.22 0.11 2.32
CA LEU A 190 9.38 -1.06 2.05
C LEU A 190 9.35 -2.02 3.25
N GLU A 191 10.51 -2.36 3.80
CA GLU A 191 10.62 -3.26 4.95
C GLU A 191 9.84 -2.70 6.16
N LEU A 192 10.06 -1.44 6.51
CA LEU A 192 9.37 -0.79 7.62
C LEU A 192 7.87 -0.66 7.38
N HIS A 193 7.43 -0.34 6.15
CA HIS A 193 6.02 -0.27 5.78
C HIS A 193 5.30 -1.60 6.08
N LEU A 194 5.88 -2.72 5.63
CA LEU A 194 5.30 -4.06 5.84
C LEU A 194 5.35 -4.47 7.32
N LEU A 195 6.46 -4.20 8.02
CA LEU A 195 6.60 -4.47 9.45
C LEU A 195 5.59 -3.70 10.30
N LEU A 196 5.30 -2.44 9.97
CA LEU A 196 4.30 -1.64 10.68
C LEU A 196 2.88 -2.15 10.43
N ILE A 197 2.57 -2.57 9.20
CA ILE A 197 1.27 -3.19 8.89
C ILE A 197 1.11 -4.47 9.73
N GLU A 198 2.10 -5.35 9.70
CA GLU A 198 2.07 -6.62 10.44
C GLU A 198 1.98 -6.40 11.95
N HIS A 199 2.79 -5.48 12.49
CA HIS A 199 2.69 -5.08 13.88
C HIS A 199 1.31 -4.54 14.25
N GLY A 200 0.69 -3.78 13.34
CA GLY A 200 -0.65 -3.24 13.53
C GLY A 200 -1.75 -4.30 13.49
N ARG A 201 -1.53 -5.43 12.82
CA ARG A 201 -2.44 -6.59 12.76
C ARG A 201 -2.31 -7.44 14.01
N GLU A 202 -1.08 -7.76 14.40
CA GLU A 202 -0.81 -8.76 15.44
C GLU A 202 -0.76 -8.20 16.86
N VAL A 203 -0.18 -7.01 17.07
CA VAL A 203 0.09 -6.47 18.41
C VAL A 203 -0.60 -5.14 18.66
N CYS A 204 -0.34 -4.12 17.83
CA CYS A 204 -0.91 -2.78 17.98
C CYS A 204 -2.31 -2.68 17.35
N LYS A 205 -3.19 -3.60 17.77
CA LYS A 205 -4.58 -3.71 17.31
C LYS A 205 -5.34 -2.41 17.58
N ALA A 206 -6.34 -2.14 16.73
CA ALA A 206 -7.19 -0.96 16.87
C ALA A 206 -7.91 -0.94 18.23
N ARG A 207 -8.42 -2.11 18.63
CA ARG A 207 -9.05 -2.34 19.94
C ARG A 207 -8.18 -3.31 20.75
N ARG A 208 -8.01 -3.03 22.04
CA ARG A 208 -7.26 -3.88 23.00
C ARG A 208 -5.87 -4.30 22.46
N PRO A 209 -4.95 -3.34 22.21
CA PRO A 209 -3.58 -3.67 21.80
C PRO A 209 -2.87 -4.51 22.87
N LEU A 210 -1.99 -5.43 22.44
CA LEU A 210 -1.22 -6.33 23.31
C LEU A 210 0.05 -5.64 23.83
N CYS A 211 -0.12 -4.54 24.57
CA CYS A 211 1.00 -3.65 24.93
C CYS A 211 2.09 -4.32 25.77
N SER A 212 1.75 -5.31 26.61
CA SER A 212 2.72 -6.07 27.42
C SER A 212 3.67 -6.93 26.58
N GLU A 213 3.28 -7.27 25.34
CA GLU A 213 4.06 -8.09 24.41
C GLU A 213 4.75 -7.24 23.31
N CYS A 214 4.59 -5.91 23.37
CA CYS A 214 5.02 -5.02 22.31
C CYS A 214 6.52 -4.69 22.41
N VAL A 215 7.27 -4.97 21.35
CA VAL A 215 8.71 -4.65 21.21
C VAL A 215 9.01 -3.14 21.14
N LEU A 216 7.96 -2.30 21.07
CA LEU A 216 8.04 -0.84 21.08
C LEU A 216 7.47 -0.23 22.38
N ALA A 217 7.16 -1.05 23.39
CA ALA A 217 6.42 -0.63 24.59
C ALA A 217 7.11 0.48 25.42
N ASP A 218 8.43 0.40 25.56
CA ASP A 218 9.29 1.36 26.27
C ASP A 218 9.30 2.77 25.63
N MET A 219 9.14 2.84 24.30
CA MET A 219 9.03 4.10 23.54
C MET A 219 7.59 4.55 23.29
N CYS A 220 6.59 3.75 23.68
CA CYS A 220 5.19 4.02 23.39
C CYS A 220 4.53 4.95 24.42
N GLU A 221 4.21 6.18 24.03
CA GLU A 221 3.49 7.12 24.89
C GLU A 221 2.14 6.58 25.38
N TYR A 222 1.34 5.97 24.50
CA TYR A 222 0.04 5.40 24.84
C TYR A 222 0.11 4.30 25.91
N TYR A 223 1.18 3.50 25.93
CA TYR A 223 1.32 2.46 26.95
C TYR A 223 1.79 3.05 28.27
N ARG A 224 2.73 4.01 28.22
CA ARG A 224 3.23 4.69 29.43
C ARG A 224 2.15 5.49 30.15
N SER A 225 1.18 6.07 29.44
CA SER A 225 0.06 6.81 30.06
C SER A 225 -1.02 5.93 30.69
N LYS A 226 -0.93 4.60 30.51
CA LYS A 226 -1.86 3.62 31.08
C LYS A 226 -1.28 2.81 32.24
N LYS A 227 0.01 2.98 32.51
CA LYS A 227 0.66 2.48 33.73
C LYS A 227 0.46 3.50 34.83
#